data_AF-A0A928QJM6-F1
#
_entry.id   AF-A0A928QJM6-F1
#
_cell.length_a   1.000
_cell.length_b   1.000
_cell.length_c   1.000
_cell.angle_alpha   90.00
_cell.angle_beta   90.00
_cell.angle_gamma   90.00
#
_symmetry.space_group_name_H-M   'P 1'
#
loop_
_entity.id
_entity.type
_entity.pdbx_description
1 polymer ?
#
loop_
_entity_poly.entity_id
_entity_poly.type
_entity_poly.pdbx_seq_one_letter_code
_entity_poly.pdbx_strand_id
1 'polypeptide(L)'
;MILDRVKTGIDKYNWIMTHVHEVDVSADAAFQKFFNGFYRMRQRPAAFYSAFYAYLERNKSNKALCFEDIIMYLYQKTGSIHASFSSKLLATVNPDMPIWDKFVLKNLGLRTPYHYESDRLQKTVQLYQKICDWYQSEEAAEKLKEFNKLFPNVDISDVKKIDFILWATR
;
A
#
# COMPACT_ATOMS: atom_id res chain seq x y z
N MET A 1 -6.88 1.55 23.30
CA MET A 1 -5.82 0.64 22.77
C MET A 1 -5.89 0.41 21.26
N ILE A 2 -6.99 -0.10 20.67
CA ILE A 2 -7.11 -0.25 19.20
C ILE A 2 -7.45 1.10 18.55
N LEU A 3 -8.42 1.84 19.10
CA LEU A 3 -8.85 3.14 18.58
C LEU A 3 -7.71 4.17 18.54
N ASP A 4 -6.89 4.24 19.60
CA ASP A 4 -5.74 5.17 19.65
C ASP A 4 -4.69 4.84 18.58
N ARG A 5 -4.49 3.55 18.28
CA ARG A 5 -3.55 3.10 17.24
C ARG A 5 -4.04 3.44 15.84
N VAL A 6 -5.34 3.30 15.60
CA VAL A 6 -5.96 3.68 14.32
C VAL A 6 -5.88 5.19 14.13
N LYS A 7 -6.25 5.99 15.13
CA LYS A 7 -6.13 7.46 15.08
C LYS A 7 -4.71 7.93 14.80
N THR A 8 -3.74 7.43 15.57
CA THR A 8 -2.31 7.72 15.34
C THR A 8 -1.85 7.29 13.94
N GLY A 9 -2.42 6.19 13.42
CA GLY A 9 -2.16 5.71 12.07
C GLY A 9 -2.69 6.67 11.00
N ILE A 10 -3.90 7.19 11.17
CA ILE A 10 -4.54 8.15 10.27
C ILE A 10 -3.75 9.46 10.24
N ASP A 11 -3.33 9.98 11.38
CA ASP A 11 -2.52 11.21 11.44
C ASP A 11 -1.22 11.06 10.65
N LYS A 12 -0.56 9.90 10.76
CA LYS A 12 0.65 9.59 9.99
C LYS A 12 0.36 9.43 8.50
N TYR A 13 -0.74 8.80 8.15
CA TYR A 13 -1.15 8.65 6.76
C TYR A 13 -1.40 10.02 6.12
N ASN A 14 -2.17 10.88 6.77
CA ASN A 14 -2.44 12.24 6.28
C ASN A 14 -1.16 13.04 6.10
N TRP A 15 -0.22 12.94 7.06
CA TRP A 15 1.10 13.57 6.90
C TRP A 15 1.80 13.12 5.62
N ILE A 16 1.82 11.81 5.32
CA ILE A 16 2.41 11.29 4.07
C ILE A 16 1.70 11.84 2.84
N MET A 17 0.37 11.82 2.85
CA MET A 17 -0.44 12.25 1.69
C MET A 17 -0.34 13.75 1.41
N THR A 18 -0.13 14.57 2.43
CA THR A 18 0.19 15.99 2.25
C THR A 18 1.61 16.15 1.69
N HIS A 19 2.61 15.56 2.34
CA HIS A 19 4.01 15.86 2.03
C HIS A 19 4.50 15.22 0.74
N VAL A 20 3.88 14.12 0.26
CA VAL A 20 4.30 13.45 -0.98
C VAL A 20 4.32 14.42 -2.17
N HIS A 21 3.40 15.39 -2.20
CA HIS A 21 3.30 16.38 -3.27
C HIS A 21 4.12 17.67 -3.01
N GLU A 22 4.60 17.88 -1.78
CA GLU A 22 5.30 19.10 -1.38
C GLU A 22 6.83 19.00 -1.51
N VAL A 23 7.37 17.78 -1.43
CA VAL A 23 8.82 17.53 -1.47
C VAL A 23 9.21 16.62 -2.62
N ASP A 24 10.48 16.65 -3.02
CA ASP A 24 11.07 15.59 -3.82
C ASP A 24 11.29 14.36 -2.94
N VAL A 25 10.42 13.36 -3.06
CA VAL A 25 10.46 12.18 -2.19
C VAL A 25 11.65 11.26 -2.48
N SER A 26 12.32 11.46 -3.62
CA SER A 26 13.56 10.74 -3.96
C SER A 26 14.79 11.28 -3.22
N ALA A 27 14.74 12.54 -2.79
CA ALA A 27 15.84 13.21 -2.09
C ALA A 27 15.53 13.51 -0.60
N ASP A 28 14.26 13.61 -0.21
CA ASP A 28 13.89 13.99 1.16
C ASP A 28 14.02 12.82 2.16
N ALA A 29 15.10 12.85 2.94
CA ALA A 29 15.39 11.82 3.93
C ALA A 29 14.36 11.76 5.08
N ALA A 30 13.73 12.88 5.43
CA ALA A 30 12.73 12.93 6.49
C ALA A 30 11.43 12.23 6.05
N PHE A 31 10.97 12.53 4.83
CA PHE A 31 9.87 11.84 4.17
C PHE A 31 10.14 10.35 4.05
N GLN A 32 11.29 9.95 3.52
CA GLN A 32 11.65 8.54 3.36
C GLN A 32 11.65 7.80 4.71
N LYS A 33 12.23 8.39 5.76
CA LYS A 33 12.24 7.81 7.10
C LYS A 33 10.81 7.64 7.65
N PHE A 34 9.98 8.66 7.49
CA PHE A 34 8.60 8.64 7.97
C PHE A 34 7.75 7.60 7.23
N PHE A 35 7.81 7.62 5.89
CA PHE A 35 7.13 6.69 4.99
C PHE A 35 7.53 5.24 5.30
N ASN A 36 8.83 4.98 5.40
CA ASN A 36 9.36 3.65 5.77
C ASN A 36 8.83 3.19 7.13
N GLY A 37 8.76 4.10 8.12
CA GLY A 37 8.21 3.81 9.44
C GLY A 37 6.73 3.45 9.41
N PHE A 38 5.92 4.26 8.72
CA PHE A 38 4.48 4.04 8.59
C PHE A 38 4.17 2.69 7.91
N TYR A 39 4.72 2.48 6.72
CA TYR A 39 4.50 1.26 5.92
C TYR A 39 5.34 0.06 6.35
N ARG A 40 6.15 0.22 7.41
CA ARG A 40 7.08 -0.79 7.93
C ARG A 40 7.96 -1.37 6.83
N MET A 41 8.52 -0.51 6.00
CA MET A 41 9.54 -0.88 5.01
C MET A 41 10.81 -1.27 5.78
N ARG A 42 10.88 -2.55 6.15
CA ARG A 42 12.04 -3.14 6.83
C ARG A 42 13.29 -3.07 5.94
N GLN A 43 14.46 -3.29 6.54
CA GLN A 43 15.75 -3.23 5.86
C GLN A 43 15.74 -3.90 4.47
N ARG A 44 16.11 -3.10 3.47
CA ARG A 44 16.34 -3.48 2.08
C ARG A 44 17.69 -2.91 1.64
N PRO A 45 18.30 -3.45 0.58
CA PRO A 45 19.48 -2.85 -0.02
C PRO A 45 19.22 -1.38 -0.40
N ALA A 46 20.22 -0.51 -0.28
CA ALA A 46 20.09 0.91 -0.63
C ALA A 46 19.57 1.12 -2.07
N ALA A 47 20.02 0.27 -3.00
CA ALA A 47 19.58 0.29 -4.40
C ALA A 47 18.06 0.08 -4.55
N PHE A 48 17.42 -0.72 -3.68
CA PHE A 48 15.97 -0.87 -3.69
C PHE A 48 15.27 0.43 -3.31
N TYR A 49 15.72 1.09 -2.24
CA TYR A 49 15.11 2.36 -1.79
C TYR A 49 15.29 3.46 -2.83
N SER A 50 16.48 3.56 -3.42
CA SER A 50 16.74 4.51 -4.51
C SER A 50 15.80 4.25 -5.69
N ALA A 51 15.66 3.00 -6.15
CA ALA A 51 14.75 2.66 -7.24
C ALA A 51 13.28 2.95 -6.88
N PHE A 52 12.85 2.61 -5.66
CA PHE A 52 11.48 2.80 -5.17
C PHE A 52 11.10 4.28 -5.11
N TYR A 53 11.90 5.11 -4.42
CA TYR A 53 11.56 6.53 -4.23
C TYR A 53 11.75 7.35 -5.50
N ALA A 54 12.72 7.02 -6.36
CA ALA A 54 12.82 7.65 -7.67
C ALA A 54 11.58 7.37 -8.54
N TYR A 55 11.03 6.15 -8.46
CA TYR A 55 9.83 5.79 -9.21
C TYR A 55 8.55 6.41 -8.63
N LEU A 56 8.46 6.50 -7.29
CA LEU A 56 7.38 7.22 -6.62
C LEU A 56 7.41 8.70 -6.99
N GLU A 57 8.56 9.36 -6.89
CA GLU A 57 8.71 10.77 -7.26
C GLU A 57 8.26 11.03 -8.70
N ARG A 58 8.75 10.22 -9.64
CA ARG A 58 8.39 10.34 -11.07
C ARG A 58 6.90 10.19 -11.33
N ASN A 59 6.19 9.39 -10.53
CA ASN A 59 4.80 9.01 -10.80
C ASN A 59 3.81 9.53 -9.75
N LYS A 60 4.20 10.35 -8.77
CA LYS A 60 3.32 10.77 -7.67
C LYS A 60 2.04 11.47 -8.11
N SER A 61 2.05 12.08 -9.30
CA SER A 61 0.87 12.71 -9.93
C SER A 61 0.25 11.90 -11.07
N ASN A 62 0.76 10.71 -11.36
CA ASN A 62 0.30 9.87 -12.48
C ASN A 62 -0.91 9.01 -12.06
N LYS A 63 -2.12 9.48 -12.39
CA LYS A 63 -3.36 8.77 -12.08
C LYS A 63 -3.61 7.51 -12.91
N ALA A 64 -2.89 7.32 -14.01
CA ALA A 64 -2.98 6.12 -14.84
C ALA A 64 -2.02 5.00 -14.39
N LEU A 65 -1.15 5.25 -13.40
CA LEU A 65 -0.21 4.27 -12.90
C LEU A 65 -0.95 3.04 -12.37
N CYS A 66 -0.59 1.85 -12.84
CA CYS A 66 -1.17 0.61 -12.35
C CYS A 66 -0.18 -0.25 -11.56
N PHE A 67 -0.68 -1.28 -10.89
CA PHE A 67 0.14 -2.18 -10.09
C PHE A 67 1.19 -2.93 -10.91
N GLU A 68 0.82 -3.33 -12.13
CA GLU A 68 1.67 -4.06 -13.05
C GLU A 68 2.90 -3.23 -13.45
N ASP A 69 2.72 -1.94 -13.76
CA ASP A 69 3.83 -1.02 -14.07
C ASP A 69 4.88 -1.00 -12.95
N ILE A 70 4.42 -0.86 -11.70
CA ILE A 70 5.28 -0.71 -10.55
C ILE A 70 6.02 -2.02 -10.22
N ILE A 71 5.30 -3.15 -10.22
CA ILE A 71 5.91 -4.43 -9.87
C ILE A 71 6.88 -4.90 -10.96
N MET A 72 6.60 -4.63 -12.24
CA MET A 72 7.52 -4.90 -13.33
C MET A 72 8.77 -4.02 -13.24
N TYR A 73 8.61 -2.72 -12.99
CA TYR A 73 9.73 -1.81 -12.81
C TYR A 73 10.64 -2.25 -11.67
N LEU A 74 10.08 -2.55 -10.50
CA LEU A 74 10.87 -3.00 -9.35
C LEU A 74 11.54 -4.35 -9.62
N TYR A 75 10.85 -5.28 -10.28
CA TYR A 75 11.41 -6.56 -10.67
C TYR A 75 12.61 -6.40 -11.61
N GLN A 76 12.51 -5.54 -12.62
CA GLN A 76 13.61 -5.23 -13.54
C GLN A 76 14.80 -4.58 -12.82
N LYS A 77 14.55 -3.75 -11.80
CA LYS A 77 15.61 -3.06 -11.04
C LYS A 77 16.30 -3.92 -9.99
N THR A 78 15.62 -4.92 -9.42
CA THR A 78 16.13 -5.66 -8.25
C THR A 78 16.21 -7.18 -8.45
N GLY A 79 15.64 -7.71 -9.53
CA GLY A 79 15.47 -9.15 -9.76
C GLY A 79 14.47 -9.81 -8.82
N SER A 80 13.72 -9.05 -8.01
CA SER A 80 12.83 -9.58 -6.97
C SER A 80 11.40 -9.04 -7.10
N ILE A 81 10.42 -9.92 -6.88
CA ILE A 81 9.00 -9.56 -6.90
C ILE A 81 8.63 -8.85 -5.59
N HIS A 82 8.28 -7.57 -5.69
CA HIS A 82 8.08 -6.67 -4.55
C HIS A 82 6.61 -6.28 -4.32
N ALA A 83 5.67 -7.23 -4.43
CA ALA A 83 4.22 -7.00 -4.39
C ALA A 83 3.72 -6.02 -3.29
N SER A 84 4.14 -6.24 -2.03
CA SER A 84 3.73 -5.36 -0.93
C SER A 84 4.23 -3.93 -1.12
N PHE A 85 5.47 -3.74 -1.57
CA PHE A 85 6.00 -2.40 -1.82
C PHE A 85 5.32 -1.75 -3.02
N SER A 86 5.12 -2.51 -4.10
CA SER A 86 4.41 -2.02 -5.29
C SER A 86 3.02 -1.48 -4.95
N SER A 87 2.25 -2.21 -4.13
CA SER A 87 0.91 -1.75 -3.71
C SER A 87 0.94 -0.51 -2.82
N LYS A 88 1.99 -0.33 -2.00
CA LYS A 88 2.13 0.85 -1.12
C LYS A 88 2.49 2.09 -1.92
N LEU A 89 3.35 1.94 -2.93
CA LEU A 89 3.62 2.99 -3.89
C LEU A 89 2.32 3.38 -4.60
N LEU A 90 1.61 2.40 -5.16
CA LEU A 90 0.34 2.64 -5.84
C LEU A 90 -0.70 3.33 -4.94
N ALA A 91 -0.88 2.83 -3.72
CA ALA A 91 -1.80 3.40 -2.73
C ALA A 91 -1.45 4.84 -2.29
N THR A 92 -0.18 5.23 -2.47
CA THR A 92 0.27 6.61 -2.19
C THR A 92 -0.01 7.53 -3.38
N VAL A 93 0.09 7.02 -4.61
CA VAL A 93 -0.25 7.77 -5.85
C VAL A 93 -1.77 7.87 -6.05
N ASN A 94 -2.48 6.78 -5.75
CA ASN A 94 -3.92 6.62 -5.86
C ASN A 94 -4.49 6.02 -4.56
N PRO A 95 -5.06 6.86 -3.67
CA PRO A 95 -5.69 6.41 -2.42
C PRO A 95 -6.83 5.42 -2.60
N ASP A 96 -7.41 5.29 -3.79
CA ASP A 96 -8.49 4.32 -4.06
C ASP A 96 -7.97 2.91 -4.38
N MET A 97 -6.65 2.70 -4.27
CA MET A 97 -6.04 1.38 -4.51
C MET A 97 -5.67 0.68 -3.20
N PRO A 98 -6.01 -0.62 -3.03
CA PRO A 98 -5.79 -1.35 -1.80
C PRO A 98 -4.31 -1.70 -1.62
N ILE A 99 -3.93 -1.98 -0.37
CA ILE A 99 -2.56 -2.39 -0.04
C ILE A 99 -2.46 -3.91 -0.01
N TRP A 100 -1.39 -4.43 -0.59
CA TRP A 100 -0.94 -5.79 -0.41
C TRP A 100 -0.05 -5.86 0.84
N ASP A 101 -0.49 -6.60 1.86
CA ASP A 101 0.38 -7.12 2.90
C ASP A 101 -0.07 -8.48 3.43
N LYS A 102 0.72 -9.06 4.34
CA LYS A 102 0.46 -10.39 4.89
C LYS A 102 -0.86 -10.48 5.68
N PHE A 103 -1.30 -9.40 6.32
CA PHE A 103 -2.52 -9.36 7.10
C PHE A 103 -3.72 -9.17 6.18
N VAL A 104 -3.62 -8.35 5.14
CA VAL A 104 -4.64 -8.26 4.09
C VAL A 104 -4.84 -9.64 3.46
N LEU A 105 -3.78 -10.29 2.98
CA LEU A 105 -3.88 -11.64 2.42
C LEU A 105 -4.51 -12.64 3.39
N LYS A 106 -4.11 -12.62 4.68
CA LYS A 106 -4.68 -13.50 5.72
C LYS A 106 -6.18 -13.25 5.93
N ASN A 107 -6.60 -12.00 6.08
CA ASN A 107 -8.01 -11.64 6.29
C ASN A 107 -8.86 -12.02 5.07
N LEU A 108 -8.31 -11.90 3.86
CA LEU A 108 -8.99 -12.23 2.60
C LEU A 108 -8.91 -13.73 2.24
N GLY A 109 -8.26 -14.56 3.06
CA GLY A 109 -8.06 -15.98 2.75
C GLY A 109 -7.16 -16.26 1.53
N LEU A 110 -6.37 -15.27 1.10
CA LEU A 110 -5.51 -15.34 -0.08
C LEU A 110 -4.10 -15.82 0.28
N ARG A 111 -3.44 -16.50 -0.67
CA ARG A 111 -2.06 -16.99 -0.51
C ARG A 111 -1.18 -16.52 -1.66
N THR A 112 0.04 -16.13 -1.32
CA THR A 112 1.04 -15.72 -2.31
C THR A 112 1.42 -16.89 -3.22
N PRO A 113 1.72 -16.67 -4.50
CA PRO A 113 2.24 -17.73 -5.36
C PRO A 113 3.60 -18.24 -4.84
N TYR A 114 3.82 -19.54 -5.01
CA TYR A 114 5.04 -20.23 -4.62
C TYR A 114 6.25 -19.72 -5.40
N HIS A 115 7.43 -19.86 -4.78
CA HIS A 115 8.68 -19.35 -5.34
C HIS A 115 9.15 -20.05 -6.62
N TYR A 116 8.76 -21.31 -6.81
CA TYR A 116 9.17 -22.14 -7.95
C TYR A 116 8.30 -21.96 -9.20
N GLU A 117 7.20 -21.21 -9.10
CA GLU A 117 6.29 -21.00 -10.22
C GLU A 117 6.93 -20.06 -11.25
N SER A 118 7.03 -20.51 -12.51
CA SER A 118 7.67 -19.74 -13.58
C SER A 118 6.87 -18.49 -13.98
N ASP A 119 5.55 -18.51 -13.80
CA ASP A 119 4.60 -17.43 -14.06
C ASP A 119 4.28 -16.59 -12.80
N ARG A 120 5.14 -16.68 -11.77
CA ARG A 120 4.91 -16.06 -10.45
C ARG A 120 4.64 -14.55 -10.51
N LEU A 121 5.28 -13.82 -11.42
CA LEU A 121 5.02 -12.38 -11.59
C LEU A 121 3.59 -12.12 -12.06
N GLN A 122 3.15 -12.83 -13.10
CA GLN A 122 1.78 -12.73 -13.63
C GLN A 122 0.75 -13.15 -12.58
N LYS A 123 0.97 -14.26 -11.88
CA LYS A 123 0.11 -14.69 -10.76
C LYS A 123 0.05 -13.66 -9.63
N THR A 124 1.13 -12.92 -9.40
CA THR A 124 1.15 -11.84 -8.41
C THR A 124 0.28 -10.67 -8.86
N VAL A 125 0.32 -10.28 -10.14
CA VAL A 125 -0.58 -9.26 -10.70
C VAL A 125 -2.04 -9.70 -10.59
N GLN A 126 -2.35 -10.93 -11.00
CA GLN A 126 -3.70 -11.50 -10.88
C GLN A 126 -4.18 -11.57 -9.41
N LEU A 127 -3.29 -11.90 -8.48
CA LEU A 127 -3.65 -11.93 -7.06
C LEU A 127 -3.95 -10.52 -6.53
N TYR A 128 -3.26 -9.49 -7.01
CA TYR A 128 -3.59 -8.10 -6.66
C TYR A 128 -4.96 -7.69 -7.19
N GLN A 129 -5.34 -8.14 -8.39
CA GLN A 129 -6.70 -7.93 -8.89
C GLN A 129 -7.75 -8.56 -7.97
N LYS A 130 -7.53 -9.78 -7.47
CA LYS A 130 -8.44 -10.41 -6.50
C LYS A 130 -8.56 -9.61 -5.19
N ILE A 131 -7.50 -8.94 -4.75
CA ILE A 131 -7.57 -8.01 -3.61
C ILE A 131 -8.48 -6.84 -3.99
N CYS A 132 -8.30 -6.22 -5.16
CA CYS A 132 -9.15 -5.11 -5.62
C CYS A 132 -10.63 -5.52 -5.68
N ASP A 133 -10.92 -6.70 -6.22
CA ASP A 133 -12.28 -7.23 -6.34
C ASP A 133 -12.92 -7.45 -4.96
N TRP A 134 -12.16 -7.93 -3.96
CA TRP A 134 -12.67 -8.10 -2.59
C TRP A 134 -13.07 -6.78 -1.94
N TYR A 135 -12.41 -5.66 -2.25
CA TYR A 135 -12.81 -4.34 -1.73
C TYR A 135 -14.17 -3.85 -2.27
N GLN A 136 -14.71 -4.51 -3.31
CA GLN A 136 -16.06 -4.27 -3.84
C GLN A 136 -17.12 -5.20 -3.22
N SER A 137 -16.74 -6.09 -2.31
CA SER A 137 -17.65 -7.07 -1.69
C SER A 137 -18.52 -6.47 -0.58
N GLU A 138 -19.59 -7.19 -0.23
CA GLU A 138 -20.43 -6.85 0.94
C GLU A 138 -19.62 -6.84 2.24
N GLU A 139 -18.67 -7.77 2.41
CA GLU A 139 -17.80 -7.83 3.59
C GLU A 139 -16.95 -6.57 3.74
N ALA A 140 -16.42 -6.04 2.64
CA ALA A 140 -15.68 -4.78 2.64
C ALA A 140 -16.59 -3.59 3.00
N ALA A 141 -17.82 -3.58 2.47
CA ALA A 141 -18.82 -2.56 2.80
C ALA A 141 -19.23 -2.59 4.29
N GLU A 142 -19.28 -3.77 4.92
CA GLU A 142 -19.52 -3.90 6.37
C GLU A 142 -18.37 -3.31 7.19
N LYS A 143 -17.11 -3.60 6.82
CA LYS A 143 -15.93 -3.01 7.49
C LYS A 143 -15.90 -1.49 7.35
N LEU A 144 -16.29 -0.97 6.19
CA LEU A 144 -16.42 0.47 5.98
C LEU A 144 -17.48 1.10 6.89
N LYS A 145 -18.65 0.46 7.03
CA LYS A 145 -19.70 0.91 7.97
C LYS A 145 -19.21 0.93 9.41
N GLU A 146 -18.47 -0.10 9.83
CA GLU A 146 -17.86 -0.16 11.15
C GLU A 146 -16.86 0.99 11.37
N PHE A 147 -15.98 1.24 10.39
CA PHE A 147 -15.03 2.34 10.47
C PHE A 147 -15.74 3.69 10.60
N ASN A 148 -16.72 3.98 9.74
CA ASN A 148 -17.44 5.26 9.75
C ASN A 148 -18.21 5.48 11.06
N LYS A 149 -18.69 4.41 11.72
CA LYS A 149 -19.30 4.49 13.06
C LYS A 149 -18.29 4.87 14.14
N LEU A 150 -17.07 4.32 14.07
CA LEU A 150 -16.02 4.58 15.06
C LEU A 150 -15.29 5.92 14.83
N PHE A 151 -15.21 6.36 13.57
CA PHE A 151 -14.44 7.53 13.14
C PHE A 151 -15.22 8.40 12.14
N PRO A 152 -16.32 9.05 12.56
CA PRO A 152 -17.26 9.72 11.65
C PRO A 152 -16.70 10.93 10.90
N ASN A 153 -15.61 11.53 11.40
CA ASN A 153 -15.04 12.77 10.86
C ASN A 153 -13.69 12.56 10.13
N VAL A 154 -13.38 11.33 9.72
CA VAL A 154 -12.13 11.02 9.01
C VAL A 154 -12.34 11.14 7.51
N ASP A 155 -11.64 12.09 6.91
CA ASP A 155 -11.65 12.36 5.47
C ASP A 155 -10.47 11.69 4.77
N ILE A 156 -10.63 10.39 4.49
CA ILE A 156 -9.73 9.58 3.65
C ILE A 156 -10.59 8.69 2.74
N SER A 157 -10.01 8.11 1.69
CA SER A 157 -10.78 7.22 0.82
C SER A 157 -11.32 6.00 1.57
N ASP A 158 -12.44 5.46 1.08
CA ASP A 158 -13.09 4.30 1.70
C ASP A 158 -12.16 3.07 1.70
N VAL A 159 -11.32 2.93 0.67
CA VAL A 159 -10.29 1.89 0.62
C VAL A 159 -9.30 2.02 1.78
N LYS A 160 -8.86 3.24 2.12
CA LYS A 160 -7.95 3.44 3.27
C LYS A 160 -8.63 3.21 4.60
N LYS A 161 -9.92 3.56 4.73
CA LYS A 161 -10.71 3.23 5.93
C LYS A 161 -10.73 1.71 6.16
N ILE A 162 -10.98 0.94 5.10
CA ILE A 162 -10.95 -0.52 5.16
C ILE A 162 -9.53 -1.04 5.48
N ASP A 163 -8.47 -0.48 4.85
CA ASP A 163 -7.07 -0.84 5.18
C ASP A 163 -6.78 -0.69 6.67
N PHE A 164 -7.25 0.40 7.30
CA PHE A 164 -7.05 0.63 8.74
C PHE A 164 -7.76 -0.39 9.62
N ILE A 165 -8.96 -0.84 9.25
CA ILE A 165 -9.66 -1.94 9.95
C ILE A 165 -8.86 -3.23 9.82
N LEU A 166 -8.44 -3.60 8.61
CA LEU A 166 -7.65 -4.82 8.37
C LEU A 166 -6.29 -4.81 9.08
N TRP A 167 -5.69 -3.64 9.28
CA TRP A 167 -4.46 -3.49 10.07
C TRP A 167 -4.67 -3.48 11.57
N ALA A 168 -5.89 -3.23 12.05
CA ALA A 168 -6.23 -3.32 13.46
C ALA A 168 -6.47 -4.77 13.90
N THR A 169 -6.96 -5.64 13.01
CA THR A 169 -7.32 -7.06 13.27
C THR A 169 -6.14 -8.04 13.23
N ARG A 170 -4.94 -7.60 13.59
CA ARG A 170 -3.68 -8.38 13.47
C ARG A 170 -3.59 -9.62 14.34
#